data_AF-A0A6P4HTA2-F1
#
_entry.id   AF-A0A6P4HTA2-F1
#
_cell.length_a   1.000
_cell.length_b   1.000
_cell.length_c   1.000
_cell.angle_alpha   90.00
_cell.angle_beta   90.00
_cell.angle_gamma   90.00
#
_symmetry.space_group_name_H-M   'P 1'
#
loop_
_entity.id
_entity.type
_entity.pdbx_description
1 polymer ?
#
loop_
_entity_poly.entity_id
_entity_poly.type
_entity_poly.pdbx_seq_one_letter_code
_entity_poly.pdbx_strand_id
1 'polypeptide(L)'
;MTTICRYCNALKFKRKTAGLCCASGKLKLDPLLTAQPIKALFDGSDPDSSHFLQHILEYNNCFRMTSFGANIIREGGFMPTCKIQGQIYHLHGSLVPTTEEPH
;
A
#
# COMPACT_ATOMS: atom_id res chain seq x y z
N MET A 1 14.06 -13.27 -10.22
CA MET A 1 13.04 -12.57 -11.04
C MET A 1 13.71 -12.10 -12.33
N THR A 2 13.18 -12.38 -13.52
CA THR A 2 13.96 -12.17 -14.79
C THR A 2 13.21 -11.48 -15.91
N THR A 3 11.93 -11.16 -15.75
CA THR A 3 11.16 -10.48 -16.80
C THR A 3 10.51 -9.24 -16.22
N ILE A 4 10.77 -8.08 -16.80
CA ILE A 4 10.18 -6.81 -16.37
C ILE A 4 8.93 -6.56 -17.22
N CYS A 5 7.84 -6.13 -16.58
CA CYS A 5 6.64 -5.75 -17.31
C CYS A 5 6.86 -4.47 -18.15
N ARG A 6 6.59 -4.50 -19.46
CA ARG A 6 6.68 -3.30 -20.31
C ARG A 6 5.70 -2.17 -19.98
N TYR A 7 4.62 -2.46 -19.25
CA TYR A 7 3.56 -1.49 -18.96
C TYR A 7 3.71 -0.82 -17.59
N CYS A 8 4.17 -1.57 -16.58
CA CYS A 8 4.22 -1.10 -15.19
C CYS A 8 5.58 -1.34 -14.51
N ASN A 9 6.59 -1.82 -15.23
CA ASN A 9 7.92 -2.14 -14.72
C ASN A 9 7.98 -3.16 -13.57
N ALA A 10 6.86 -3.83 -13.25
CA ALA A 10 6.83 -4.86 -12.23
C ALA A 10 7.71 -6.07 -12.61
N LEU A 11 8.44 -6.60 -11.63
CA LEU A 11 9.22 -7.83 -11.75
C LEU A 11 8.31 -9.05 -11.83
N LYS A 12 8.52 -9.89 -12.85
CA LYS A 12 7.77 -11.13 -13.09
C LYS A 12 8.66 -12.36 -12.94
N PHE A 13 8.04 -13.44 -12.48
CA PHE A 13 8.58 -14.79 -12.60
C PHE A 13 8.36 -15.31 -14.02
N LYS A 14 9.29 -16.14 -14.53
CA LYS A 14 9.29 -16.62 -15.92
C LYS A 14 7.99 -17.31 -16.36
N ARG A 15 7.26 -17.92 -15.42
CA ARG A 15 6.02 -18.68 -15.68
C ARG A 15 4.72 -17.94 -15.32
N LYS A 16 4.77 -16.64 -14.98
CA LYS A 16 3.55 -15.87 -14.71
C LYS A 16 2.86 -15.45 -16.01
N THR A 17 1.53 -15.54 -16.03
CA THR A 17 0.71 -15.02 -17.13
C THR A 17 0.90 -13.51 -17.30
N ALA A 18 0.80 -13.04 -18.55
CA ALA A 18 1.09 -11.64 -18.90
C ALA A 18 0.26 -10.62 -18.09
N GLY A 19 -0.98 -10.99 -17.74
CA GLY A 19 -1.95 -10.15 -17.04
C GLY A 19 -1.76 -10.02 -15.53
N LEU A 20 -0.93 -10.83 -14.88
CA LEU A 20 -0.92 -10.95 -13.42
C LEU A 20 -0.38 -9.73 -12.64
N CYS A 21 0.12 -8.70 -13.32
CA CYS A 21 0.71 -7.51 -12.70
C CYS A 21 -0.09 -6.22 -12.91
N CYS A 22 -0.66 -6.03 -14.10
CA CYS A 22 -1.40 -4.82 -14.49
C CYS A 22 -2.50 -5.14 -15.50
N ALA A 23 -2.98 -6.38 -15.53
CA ALA A 23 -3.95 -6.87 -16.51
C ALA A 23 -3.55 -6.54 -17.96
N SER A 24 -2.26 -6.74 -18.29
CA SER A 24 -1.67 -6.43 -19.60
C SER A 24 -1.77 -4.96 -19.99
N GLY A 25 -1.61 -4.05 -19.02
CA GLY A 25 -1.63 -2.59 -19.24
C GLY A 25 -3.00 -1.94 -19.05
N LYS A 26 -4.05 -2.72 -18.77
CA LYS A 26 -5.39 -2.20 -18.48
C LYS A 26 -5.46 -1.47 -17.13
N LEU A 27 -4.62 -1.85 -16.18
CA LEU A 27 -4.57 -1.26 -14.86
C LEU A 27 -3.33 -0.37 -14.74
N LYS A 28 -3.55 0.95 -14.69
CA LYS A 28 -2.51 1.93 -14.40
C LYS A 28 -2.49 2.17 -12.89
N LEU A 29 -1.38 1.80 -12.26
CA LEU A 29 -1.13 2.13 -10.85
C LEU A 29 -0.35 3.43 -10.80
N ASP A 30 -0.77 4.35 -9.93
CA ASP A 30 0.04 5.52 -9.62
C ASP A 30 1.32 5.09 -8.86
N PRO A 31 2.42 5.85 -8.95
CA PRO A 31 3.61 5.57 -8.16
C PRO A 31 3.27 5.50 -6.66
N LEU A 32 3.80 4.50 -5.97
CA LEU A 32 3.72 4.45 -4.51
C LEU A 32 4.55 5.62 -3.96
N LEU A 33 3.87 6.63 -3.43
CA LEU A 33 4.50 7.71 -2.68
C LEU A 33 4.77 7.21 -1.27
N THR A 34 6.00 6.75 -1.00
CA THR A 34 6.40 6.47 0.38
C THR A 34 6.42 7.78 1.15
N ALA A 35 5.65 7.87 2.24
CA ALA A 35 5.72 9.00 3.15
C ALA A 35 7.19 9.18 3.60
N GLN A 36 7.71 10.40 3.44
CA GLN A 36 9.13 10.71 3.69
C GLN A 36 9.66 10.19 5.05
N PRO A 37 8.90 10.24 6.18
CA PRO A 37 9.39 9.75 7.46
C PRO A 37 9.68 8.24 7.47
N ILE A 38 8.85 7.46 6.78
CA ILE A 38 8.97 6.00 6.75
C ILE A 38 10.14 5.57 5.85
N LYS A 39 10.42 6.33 4.79
CA LYS A 39 11.47 5.97 3.84
C LYS A 39 12.85 5.87 4.51
N ALA A 40 13.19 6.84 5.37
CA ALA A 40 14.47 6.88 6.07
C ALA A 40 14.67 5.67 7.02
N LEU A 41 13.58 5.19 7.63
CA LEU A 41 13.59 3.98 8.47
C LEU A 41 13.83 2.69 7.66
N PHE A 42 13.43 2.66 6.38
CA PHE A 42 13.63 1.50 5.51
C PHE A 42 14.99 1.47 4.81
N ASP A 43 15.55 2.64 4.47
CA ASP A 43 16.83 2.73 3.76
C ASP A 43 18.05 2.85 4.69
N GLY A 44 17.84 2.88 6.01
CA GLY A 44 18.91 2.90 7.00
C GLY A 44 19.46 4.29 7.29
N SER A 45 18.87 5.34 6.71
CA SER A 45 19.32 6.72 6.92
C SER A 45 18.91 7.28 8.28
N ASP A 46 17.89 6.69 8.91
CA ASP A 46 17.41 7.10 10.23
C ASP A 46 18.11 6.32 11.36
N PRO A 47 18.50 6.97 12.48
CA PRO A 47 19.10 6.29 13.63
C PRO A 47 18.28 5.10 14.17
N ASP A 48 16.95 5.18 14.08
CA ASP A 48 16.04 4.14 14.58
C ASP A 48 15.79 3.02 13.56
N SER A 49 16.42 3.08 12.37
CA SER A 49 16.20 2.09 11.30
C SER A 49 16.46 0.66 11.76
N SER A 50 17.51 0.42 12.55
CA SER A 50 17.83 -0.93 13.04
C SER A 50 16.71 -1.47 13.93
N HIS A 51 16.21 -0.64 14.85
CA HIS A 51 15.10 -1.02 15.73
C HIS A 51 13.82 -1.24 14.93
N PHE A 52 13.49 -0.30 14.02
CA PHE A 52 12.33 -0.39 13.16
C PHE A 52 12.32 -1.68 12.33
N LEU A 53 13.42 -2.00 11.66
CA LEU A 53 13.53 -3.20 10.84
C LEU A 53 13.48 -4.50 11.66
N GLN A 54 14.06 -4.49 12.87
CA GLN A 54 14.01 -5.63 13.78
C GLN A 54 12.59 -5.91 14.28
N HIS A 55 11.81 -4.86 14.56
CA HIS A 55 10.44 -4.96 15.10
C HIS A 55 9.35 -4.65 14.05
N ILE A 56 9.66 -4.68 12.77
CA ILE A 56 8.74 -4.25 11.69
C ILE A 56 7.40 -5.00 11.70
N LEU A 57 7.40 -6.26 12.12
CA LEU A 57 6.19 -7.07 12.26
C LEU A 57 5.28 -6.52 13.37
N GLU A 58 5.85 -6.08 14.49
CA GLU A 58 5.12 -5.51 15.62
C GLU A 58 4.49 -4.18 15.21
N TYR A 59 5.28 -3.28 14.59
CA TYR A 59 4.76 -2.04 14.03
C TYR A 59 3.60 -2.28 13.06
N ASN A 60 3.76 -3.17 12.08
CA ASN A 60 2.70 -3.51 11.13
C ASN A 60 1.45 -4.09 11.81
N ASN A 61 1.63 -4.89 12.87
CA ASN A 61 0.52 -5.45 13.63
C ASN A 61 -0.24 -4.38 14.44
N CYS A 62 0.45 -3.36 14.98
CA CYS A 62 -0.20 -2.22 15.62
C CYS A 62 -1.13 -1.47 14.65
N PHE A 63 -0.76 -1.41 13.37
CA PHE A 63 -1.60 -0.81 12.32
C PHE A 63 -2.61 -1.77 11.68
N ARG A 64 -2.78 -2.98 12.21
CA ARG A 64 -3.69 -4.00 11.64
C ARG A 64 -5.17 -3.61 11.71
N MET A 65 -5.54 -2.74 12.64
CA MET A 65 -6.91 -2.23 12.80
C MET A 65 -7.19 -0.97 11.94
N THR A 66 -6.24 -0.56 11.10
CA THR A 66 -6.47 0.59 10.21
C THR A 66 -7.55 0.26 9.19
N SER A 67 -8.47 1.20 8.98
CA SER A 67 -9.37 1.13 7.85
C SER A 67 -8.56 1.11 6.55
N PHE A 68 -9.06 0.50 5.48
CA PHE A 68 -8.40 0.58 4.19
C PHE A 68 -9.06 1.67 3.35
N GLY A 69 -8.25 2.52 2.75
CA GLY A 69 -8.71 3.44 1.72
C GLY A 69 -8.42 2.87 0.34
N ALA A 70 -9.36 3.06 -0.57
CA ALA A 70 -9.24 2.60 -1.94
C ALA A 70 -10.23 3.34 -2.84
N ASN A 71 -10.00 3.32 -4.15
CA ASN A 71 -10.98 3.81 -5.11
C ASN A 71 -12.03 2.71 -5.38
N ILE A 72 -13.18 2.84 -4.73
CA ILE A 72 -14.30 1.90 -4.81
C ILE A 72 -15.12 2.20 -6.07
N ILE A 73 -15.24 1.21 -6.95
CA ILE A 73 -16.15 1.27 -8.08
C ILE A 73 -17.56 0.96 -7.58
N ARG A 74 -18.49 1.87 -7.85
CA ARG A 74 -19.92 1.65 -7.63
C ARG A 74 -20.61 1.46 -8.98
N GLU A 75 -21.06 0.24 -9.24
CA GLU A 75 -21.92 -0.08 -10.37
C GLU A 75 -23.38 0.00 -9.87
N GLY A 76 -24.28 0.61 -10.64
CA GLY A 76 -25.68 0.78 -10.24
C GLY A 76 -26.40 -0.57 -10.07
N GLY A 77 -27.49 -0.58 -9.29
CA GLY A 77 -28.25 -1.80 -8.97
C GLY A 77 -27.76 -2.49 -7.70
N PHE A 78 -28.08 -3.79 -7.55
CA PHE A 78 -27.61 -4.60 -6.43
C PHE A 78 -26.23 -5.18 -6.75
N MET A 79 -25.21 -4.72 -6.02
CA MET A 79 -23.83 -5.19 -6.16
C MET A 79 -23.44 -5.96 -4.89
N PRO A 80 -23.43 -7.31 -4.90
CA PRO A 80 -23.11 -8.11 -3.72
C PRO A 80 -21.60 -8.14 -3.40
N THR A 81 -20.77 -7.52 -4.23
CA THR A 81 -19.31 -7.53 -4.11
C THR A 81 -18.73 -6.12 -4.03
N CYS A 82 -17.63 -5.95 -3.30
CA CYS A 82 -16.87 -4.70 -3.33
C CYS A 82 -15.87 -4.76 -4.49
N LYS A 83 -15.97 -3.81 -5.42
CA LYS A 83 -15.05 -3.71 -6.56
C LYS A 83 -14.13 -2.51 -6.34
N ILE A 84 -12.82 -2.76 -6.37
CA ILE A 84 -11.79 -1.73 -6.15
C ILE A 84 -10.92 -1.65 -7.40
N GLN A 85 -10.59 -0.44 -7.83
CA GLN A 85 -9.64 -0.21 -8.93
C GLN A 85 -8.46 0.62 -8.45
N GLY A 86 -7.24 0.17 -8.74
CA GLY A 86 -6.02 0.87 -8.36
C GLY A 86 -5.44 0.36 -7.04
N GLN A 87 -4.92 1.28 -6.22
CA GLN A 87 -4.19 0.95 -4.99
C GLN A 87 -5.10 0.92 -3.77
N ILE A 88 -4.75 0.04 -2.82
CA ILE A 88 -5.33 -0.02 -1.49
C ILE A 88 -4.25 0.49 -0.52
N TYR A 89 -4.64 1.37 0.38
CA TYR A 89 -3.78 1.97 1.40
C TYR A 89 -4.37 1.79 2.79
N HIS A 90 -3.51 1.75 3.80
CA HIS A 90 -3.92 1.79 5.19
C HIS A 90 -4.25 3.23 5.59
N LEU A 91 -5.45 3.46 6.12
CA LEU A 91 -5.90 4.71 6.69
C LEU A 91 -5.86 4.59 8.21
N HIS A 92 -4.91 5.28 8.83
CA HIS A 92 -4.84 5.46 10.28
C HIS A 92 -5.28 6.90 10.63
N GLY A 93 -6.03 7.08 11.72
CA GLY A 93 -6.34 8.41 12.27
C GLY A 93 -5.10 9.04 12.94
N SER A 94 -5.05 10.36 13.12
CA SER A 94 -3.86 11.07 13.64
C SER A 94 -3.17 10.35 14.80
N LEU A 95 -1.84 10.17 14.72
CA LEU A 95 -1.03 9.67 15.83
C LEU A 95 -0.78 10.73 16.91
N VAL A 96 -1.09 11.99 16.59
CA VAL A 96 -1.00 13.11 17.51
C VAL A 96 -2.40 13.40 18.03
N PRO A 97 -2.61 13.45 19.35
CA PRO A 97 -3.90 13.84 19.91
C PRO A 97 -4.28 15.22 19.39
N THR A 98 -5.52 15.37 18.94
CA THR A 98 -6.09 16.67 18.62
C THR A 98 -6.20 17.46 19.92
N THR A 99 -5.62 18.66 19.94
CA THR A 99 -5.53 19.55 21.12
C THR A 99 -6.90 19.98 21.70
N GLU A 100 -8.01 19.60 21.07
CA GLU A 100 -9.34 20.21 21.25
C GLU A 100 -10.42 19.20 21.68
N GLU A 101 -10.09 18.12 22.41
CA GLU A 101 -11.13 17.28 23.06
C GLU A 101 -11.07 17.42 24.59
N PRO A 102 -12.06 18.09 25.22
CA PRO A 102 -12.20 18.07 26.68
C PRO A 102 -12.64 16.68 27.14
N HIS A 103 -11.99 16.20 28.21
CA HIS A 103 -12.35 14.98 28.93
C HIS A 103 -13.77 15.01 29.50
#